data_AF-A0A7W5THN4-F1
#
_entry.id   AF-A0A7W5THN4-F1
#
_cell.length_a   1.000
_cell.length_b   1.000
_cell.length_c   1.000
_cell.angle_alpha   90.00
_cell.angle_beta   90.00
_cell.angle_gamma   90.00
#
_symmetry.space_group_name_H-M   'P 1'
#
loop_
_entity.id
_entity.type
_entity.pdbx_description
1 polymer ?
#
loop_
_entity_poly.entity_id
_entity_poly.type
_entity_poly.pdbx_seq_one_letter_code
_entity_poly.pdbx_strand_id
1 'polypeptide(L)'
;MVRAIVLLLIGTLATPSYGQGPAELGPNTNEHPFQCGAAFAIMAKVYQEAGDANKAGDYQTKFDNLAIQAEGIFEQSHRPKSDAEAYMQKHVDSLAAIAEKDAALVINFARRCDQRFPG
;
A
#
# COMPACT_ATOMS: atom_id res chain seq x y z
N MET A 1 56.75 -8.75 -17.45
CA MET A 1 56.81 -8.88 -15.97
C MET A 1 55.67 -8.06 -15.37
N VAL A 2 55.10 -8.60 -14.32
CA VAL A 2 53.76 -8.37 -13.74
C VAL A 2 53.55 -6.98 -13.16
N ARG A 3 52.35 -6.40 -13.35
CA ARG A 3 51.55 -5.81 -12.25
C ARG A 3 50.09 -5.60 -12.68
N ALA A 4 49.29 -6.63 -12.42
CA ALA A 4 47.84 -6.51 -12.36
C ALA A 4 47.47 -5.66 -11.13
N ILE A 5 46.72 -4.58 -11.34
CA ILE A 5 46.05 -3.87 -10.25
C ILE A 5 44.61 -4.37 -10.25
N VAL A 6 44.37 -5.35 -9.39
CA VAL A 6 43.05 -5.76 -8.95
C VAL A 6 42.60 -4.71 -7.93
N LEU A 7 41.67 -3.83 -8.31
CA LEU A 7 40.94 -3.02 -7.35
C LEU A 7 39.61 -3.71 -7.06
N LEU A 8 39.58 -4.38 -5.91
CA LEU A 8 38.39 -4.93 -5.29
C LEU A 8 37.38 -3.81 -4.96
N LEU A 9 36.16 -3.99 -5.48
CA LEU A 9 34.91 -4.09 -4.72
C LEU A 9 34.79 -3.25 -3.44
N ILE A 10 33.98 -2.19 -3.49
CA ILE A 10 32.88 -2.01 -2.53
C ILE A 10 31.69 -1.47 -3.33
N GLY A 11 30.91 -2.37 -3.92
CA GLY A 11 29.54 -2.04 -4.28
C GLY A 11 28.78 -1.84 -2.98
N THR A 12 28.50 -0.60 -2.60
CA THR A 12 27.45 -0.32 -1.63
C THR A 12 26.12 -0.64 -2.32
N LEU A 13 25.80 -1.92 -2.38
CA LEU A 13 24.41 -2.34 -2.44
C LEU A 13 23.79 -1.80 -1.16
N ALA A 14 23.11 -0.65 -1.27
CA ALA A 14 22.05 -0.33 -0.34
C ALA A 14 21.02 -1.45 -0.51
N THR A 15 21.24 -2.56 0.19
CA THR A 15 20.15 -3.48 0.51
C THR A 15 19.15 -2.62 1.25
N PRO A 16 17.93 -2.40 0.73
CA PRO A 16 16.88 -1.91 1.60
C PRO A 16 16.79 -2.99 2.67
N SER A 17 17.23 -2.65 3.87
CA SER A 17 16.96 -3.46 5.04
C SER A 17 15.46 -3.37 5.26
N TYR A 18 14.70 -4.17 4.53
CA TYR A 18 13.36 -4.62 4.93
C TYR A 18 13.56 -5.54 6.14
N GLY A 19 14.15 -4.99 7.19
CA GLY A 19 14.22 -5.58 8.50
C GLY A 19 12.86 -5.32 9.12
N GLN A 20 12.00 -6.31 9.02
CA GLN A 20 11.06 -6.78 10.04
C GLN A 20 10.05 -7.67 9.30
N GLY A 21 9.92 -8.91 9.78
CA GLY A 21 8.94 -9.87 9.27
C GLY A 21 7.56 -9.23 9.16
N PRO A 22 6.69 -9.78 8.30
CA PRO A 22 5.50 -9.08 7.89
C PRO A 22 4.75 -8.64 9.14
N ALA A 23 4.40 -7.35 9.20
CA ALA A 23 3.49 -6.82 10.21
C ALA A 23 2.09 -7.40 9.96
N GLU A 24 1.96 -8.71 9.77
CA GLU A 24 0.69 -9.38 9.66
C GLU A 24 -0.03 -9.12 10.95
N LEU A 25 -1.19 -8.51 10.78
CA LEU A 25 -2.11 -8.41 11.87
C LEU A 25 -2.45 -9.84 12.32
N GLY A 26 -2.44 -10.07 13.64
CA GLY A 26 -2.73 -11.39 14.18
C GLY A 26 -4.13 -11.89 13.78
N PRO A 27 -4.43 -13.18 13.97
CA PRO A 27 -5.76 -13.70 13.65
C PRO A 27 -6.84 -12.89 14.40
N ASN A 28 -7.91 -12.52 13.69
CA ASN A 28 -9.09 -11.74 14.15
C ASN A 28 -9.00 -10.20 14.06
N THR A 29 -8.01 -9.63 13.41
CA THR A 29 -7.98 -8.19 13.12
C THR A 29 -8.84 -7.83 11.90
N ASN A 30 -9.46 -6.66 11.96
CA ASN A 30 -10.26 -6.14 10.85
C ASN A 30 -9.36 -5.64 9.72
N GLU A 31 -9.18 -6.47 8.68
CA GLU A 31 -8.36 -6.16 7.49
C GLU A 31 -9.03 -5.19 6.51
N HIS A 32 -10.34 -4.96 6.62
CA HIS A 32 -11.08 -4.20 5.62
C HIS A 32 -10.58 -2.77 5.38
N PRO A 33 -10.19 -1.97 6.41
CA PRO A 33 -9.64 -0.64 6.17
C PRO A 33 -8.37 -0.68 5.31
N PHE A 34 -7.51 -1.67 5.49
CA PHE A 34 -6.27 -1.82 4.72
C PHE A 34 -6.55 -2.23 3.27
N GLN A 35 -7.39 -3.25 3.08
CA GLN A 35 -7.71 -3.73 1.73
C GLN A 35 -8.49 -2.69 0.93
N CYS A 36 -9.48 -2.03 1.54
CA CYS A 36 -10.28 -1.02 0.86
C CYS A 36 -9.55 0.32 0.71
N GLY A 37 -8.71 0.70 1.68
CA GLY A 37 -7.83 1.85 1.54
C GLY A 37 -6.94 1.68 0.32
N ALA A 38 -6.28 0.52 0.20
CA ALA A 38 -5.46 0.22 -0.96
C ALA A 38 -6.24 0.29 -2.29
N ALA A 39 -7.45 -0.25 -2.35
CA ALA A 39 -8.30 -0.15 -3.55
C ALA A 39 -8.62 1.31 -3.90
N PHE A 40 -8.91 2.16 -2.92
CA PHE A 40 -9.20 3.57 -3.14
C PHE A 40 -7.98 4.37 -3.56
N ALA A 41 -6.78 4.07 -3.04
CA ALA A 41 -5.54 4.67 -3.53
C ALA A 41 -5.31 4.36 -5.01
N ILE A 42 -5.56 3.12 -5.45
CA ILE A 42 -5.47 2.74 -6.87
C ILE A 42 -6.51 3.52 -7.70
N MET A 43 -7.76 3.62 -7.24
CA MET A 43 -8.80 4.36 -7.97
C MET A 43 -8.51 5.87 -8.05
N ALA A 44 -7.96 6.47 -6.98
CA ALA A 44 -7.55 7.87 -6.98
C ALA A 44 -6.52 8.13 -8.10
N LYS A 45 -5.50 7.28 -8.21
CA LYS A 45 -4.51 7.34 -9.28
C LYS A 45 -5.11 7.12 -10.67
N VAL A 46 -6.00 6.15 -10.83
CA VAL A 46 -6.69 5.89 -12.10
C VAL A 46 -7.48 7.12 -12.57
N TYR A 47 -8.24 7.76 -11.68
CA TYR A 47 -9.00 8.95 -12.06
C TYR A 47 -8.10 10.18 -12.26
N GLN A 48 -6.99 10.29 -11.52
CA GLN A 48 -5.99 11.31 -11.75
C GLN A 48 -5.38 11.19 -13.16
N GLU A 49 -4.98 9.97 -13.55
CA GLU A 49 -4.42 9.68 -14.88
C GLU A 49 -5.46 9.89 -16.01
N ALA A 50 -6.73 9.65 -15.72
CA ALA A 50 -7.84 9.93 -16.65
C ALA A 50 -8.21 11.43 -16.73
N GLY A 51 -7.63 12.29 -15.89
CA GLY A 51 -7.94 13.72 -15.83
C GLY A 51 -9.25 14.07 -15.10
N ASP A 52 -9.88 13.12 -14.40
CA ASP A 52 -11.07 13.35 -13.57
C ASP A 52 -10.64 13.73 -12.15
N ALA A 53 -10.18 14.98 -11.99
CA ALA A 53 -9.61 15.48 -10.73
C ALA A 53 -10.60 15.41 -9.55
N ASN A 54 -11.91 15.55 -9.82
CA ASN A 54 -12.94 15.47 -8.79
C ASN A 54 -12.98 14.05 -8.21
N LYS A 55 -13.11 13.03 -9.07
CA LYS A 55 -13.11 11.64 -8.57
C LYS A 55 -11.78 11.24 -7.97
N ALA A 56 -10.66 11.72 -8.52
CA ALA A 56 -9.35 11.49 -7.92
C ALA A 56 -9.32 11.99 -6.47
N GLY A 57 -9.81 13.21 -6.24
CA GLY A 57 -9.95 13.79 -4.89
C GLY A 57 -10.91 13.03 -3.99
N ASP A 58 -12.06 12.58 -4.51
CA ASP A 58 -13.03 11.78 -3.75
C ASP A 58 -12.41 10.46 -3.26
N TYR A 59 -11.71 9.73 -4.15
CA TYR A 59 -11.04 8.49 -3.77
C TYR A 59 -9.82 8.70 -2.89
N GLN A 60 -9.10 9.82 -3.04
CA GLN A 60 -8.01 10.18 -2.13
C GLN A 60 -8.55 10.41 -0.72
N THR A 61 -9.64 11.16 -0.58
CA THR A 61 -10.30 11.41 0.72
C THR A 61 -10.72 10.10 1.39
N LYS A 62 -11.28 9.18 0.61
CA LYS A 62 -11.63 7.83 1.06
C LYS A 62 -10.43 7.04 1.57
N PHE A 63 -9.32 7.08 0.84
CA PHE A 63 -8.07 6.46 1.26
C PHE A 63 -7.57 7.06 2.58
N ASP A 64 -7.49 8.38 2.69
CA ASP A 64 -6.98 9.08 3.88
C ASP A 64 -7.83 8.73 5.12
N ASN A 65 -9.16 8.68 4.97
CA ASN A 65 -10.07 8.26 6.03
C ASN A 65 -9.82 6.83 6.52
N LEU A 66 -9.46 5.92 5.61
CA LEU A 66 -9.15 4.53 5.97
C LEU A 66 -7.72 4.37 6.50
N ALA A 67 -6.77 5.20 6.07
CA ALA A 67 -5.42 5.25 6.63
C ALA A 67 -5.45 5.65 8.11
N ILE A 68 -6.25 6.66 8.48
CA ILE A 68 -6.46 7.05 9.88
C ILE A 68 -7.07 5.90 10.71
N GLN A 69 -8.04 5.18 10.14
CA GLN A 69 -8.63 4.01 10.81
C GLN A 69 -7.62 2.88 10.99
N ALA A 70 -6.78 2.65 9.97
CA ALA A 70 -5.70 1.67 10.00
C ALA A 70 -4.66 1.98 11.09
N GLU A 71 -4.26 3.24 11.25
CA GLU A 71 -3.42 3.69 12.35
C GLU A 71 -4.04 3.39 13.71
N GLY A 72 -5.35 3.65 13.86
CA GLY A 72 -6.10 3.34 15.08
C GLY A 72 -6.11 1.84 15.43
N ILE A 73 -6.14 0.95 14.44
CA ILE A 73 -6.06 -0.51 14.65
C ILE A 73 -4.69 -0.92 15.21
N PHE A 74 -3.61 -0.33 14.69
CA PHE A 74 -2.26 -0.59 15.17
C PHE A 74 -2.05 -0.01 16.57
N GLU A 75 -2.52 1.22 16.82
CA GLU A 75 -2.46 1.86 18.14
C GLU A 75 -3.19 1.03 19.21
N GLN A 76 -4.39 0.53 18.93
CA GLN A 76 -5.14 -0.38 19.81
C GLN A 76 -4.41 -1.71 20.08
N SER A 77 -3.57 -2.13 19.14
CA SER A 77 -2.75 -3.33 19.26
C SER A 77 -1.38 -3.06 19.90
N HIS A 78 -1.16 -1.87 20.49
CA HIS A 78 0.11 -1.42 21.05
C HIS A 78 1.26 -1.44 20.03
N ARG A 79 0.94 -1.20 18.74
CA ARG A 79 1.91 -1.07 17.65
C ARG A 79 2.02 0.39 17.19
N PRO A 80 3.18 0.81 16.65
CA PRO A 80 3.37 2.13 16.06
C PRO A 80 2.40 2.39 14.90
N LYS A 81 1.96 3.65 14.75
CA LYS A 81 1.14 4.10 13.61
C LYS A 81 1.89 3.97 12.27
N SER A 82 3.20 4.20 12.27
CA SER A 82 4.07 4.01 11.10
C SER A 82 4.01 2.60 10.52
N ASP A 83 3.76 1.59 11.37
CA ASP A 83 3.63 0.21 10.90
C ASP A 83 2.30 0.00 10.16
N ALA A 84 1.26 0.78 10.48
CA ALA A 84 -0.01 0.76 9.75
C ALA A 84 0.13 1.34 8.34
N GLU A 85 0.90 2.42 8.18
CA GLU A 85 1.20 3.02 6.87
C GLU A 85 1.98 2.03 6.00
N ALA A 86 3.04 1.43 6.53
CA ALA A 86 3.81 0.42 5.81
C ALA A 86 2.96 -0.81 5.44
N TYR A 87 2.07 -1.24 6.35
CA TYR A 87 1.15 -2.34 6.09
C TYR A 87 0.12 -1.99 5.01
N MET A 88 -0.48 -0.80 5.06
CA MET A 88 -1.38 -0.28 4.02
C MET A 88 -0.68 -0.23 2.65
N GLN A 89 0.56 0.27 2.60
CA GLN A 89 1.34 0.34 1.37
C GLN A 89 1.57 -1.05 0.74
N LYS A 90 1.82 -2.09 1.55
CA LYS A 90 1.91 -3.47 1.05
C LYS A 90 0.64 -3.91 0.34
N HIS A 91 -0.53 -3.51 0.84
CA HIS A 91 -1.81 -3.81 0.16
C HIS A 91 -1.96 -3.03 -1.15
N VAL A 92 -1.51 -1.77 -1.20
CA VAL A 92 -1.48 -0.98 -2.44
C VAL A 92 -0.60 -1.67 -3.47
N ASP A 93 0.62 -2.05 -3.10
CA ASP A 93 1.57 -2.71 -3.99
C ASP A 93 1.02 -4.05 -4.50
N SER A 94 0.38 -4.82 -3.61
CA SER A 94 -0.25 -6.09 -3.97
C SER A 94 -1.41 -5.92 -4.96
N LEU A 95 -2.27 -4.93 -4.73
CA LEU A 95 -3.38 -4.62 -5.64
C LEU A 95 -2.89 -4.01 -6.96
N ALA A 96 -1.83 -3.20 -6.95
CA ALA A 96 -1.22 -2.67 -8.16
C ALA A 96 -0.70 -3.82 -9.06
N ALA A 97 0.04 -4.77 -8.48
CA ALA A 97 0.52 -5.95 -9.20
C ALA A 97 -0.61 -6.85 -9.74
N ILE A 98 -1.79 -6.84 -9.09
CA ILE A 98 -2.99 -7.49 -9.60
C ILE A 98 -3.61 -6.67 -10.74
N ALA A 99 -3.70 -5.34 -10.59
CA ALA A 99 -4.27 -4.45 -11.61
C ALA A 99 -3.51 -4.52 -12.95
N GLU A 100 -2.20 -4.73 -12.91
CA GLU A 100 -1.38 -4.97 -14.11
C GLU A 100 -1.81 -6.21 -14.92
N LYS A 101 -2.42 -7.20 -14.24
CA LYS A 101 -2.88 -8.46 -14.85
C LYS A 101 -4.37 -8.46 -15.14
N ASP A 102 -5.15 -7.88 -14.24
CA ASP A 102 -6.61 -7.81 -14.29
C ASP A 102 -7.12 -6.56 -13.55
N ALA A 103 -7.15 -5.44 -14.28
CA ALA A 103 -7.70 -4.19 -13.76
C ALA A 103 -9.19 -4.29 -13.42
N ALA A 104 -9.96 -5.11 -14.14
CA ALA A 104 -11.39 -5.27 -13.91
C ALA A 104 -11.68 -5.92 -12.54
N LEU A 105 -10.82 -6.83 -12.10
CA LEU A 105 -10.88 -7.39 -10.76
C LEU A 105 -10.74 -6.30 -9.68
N VAL A 106 -9.75 -5.41 -9.82
CA VAL A 106 -9.50 -4.33 -8.86
C VAL A 106 -10.64 -3.30 -8.87
N ILE A 107 -11.18 -2.95 -10.04
CA ILE A 107 -12.35 -2.05 -10.15
C ILE A 107 -13.58 -2.68 -9.46
N ASN A 108 -13.85 -3.96 -9.69
CA ASN A 108 -14.95 -4.65 -9.02
C ASN A 108 -14.75 -4.76 -7.51
N PHE A 109 -13.50 -4.90 -7.06
CA PHE A 109 -13.16 -4.88 -5.65
C PHE A 109 -13.39 -3.49 -5.03
N ALA A 110 -12.92 -2.42 -5.68
CA ALA A 110 -13.16 -1.04 -5.26
C ALA A 110 -14.66 -0.72 -5.15
N ARG A 111 -15.49 -1.20 -6.09
CA ARG A 111 -16.95 -1.05 -6.02
C ARG A 111 -17.57 -1.72 -4.78
N ARG A 112 -17.04 -2.87 -4.34
CA ARG A 112 -17.48 -3.50 -3.08
C ARG A 112 -17.00 -2.70 -1.87
N CYS A 113 -15.82 -2.11 -1.95
CA CYS A 113 -15.32 -1.21 -0.93
C CYS A 113 -16.18 0.05 -0.81
N ASP A 114 -16.66 0.65 -1.91
CA ASP A 114 -17.61 1.77 -1.87
C ASP A 114 -18.91 1.40 -1.15
N GLN A 115 -19.40 0.17 -1.33
CA GLN A 115 -20.60 -0.29 -0.62
C GLN A 115 -20.37 -0.43 0.89
N ARG A 116 -19.14 -0.75 1.30
CA ARG A 116 -18.76 -0.93 2.70
C ARG A 116 -18.34 0.38 3.37
N PHE A 117 -17.72 1.27 2.62
CA PHE A 117 -17.18 2.55 3.06
C PHE A 117 -17.62 3.65 2.06
N PRO A 118 -18.87 4.12 2.15
CA PRO A 118 -19.44 5.03 1.16
C PRO A 118 -19.00 6.49 1.31
N GLY A 119 -18.41 6.85 2.45
CA GLY A 119 -18.07 8.23 2.84
C GLY A 119 -16.83 8.77 2.14
#